data_AF-A0AAD5Y6E8-F1
#
_entry.id   AF-A0AAD5Y6E8-F1
#
_cell.length_a   1.000
_cell.length_b   1.000
_cell.length_c   1.000
_cell.angle_alpha   90.00
_cell.angle_beta   90.00
_cell.angle_gamma   90.00
#
_symmetry.space_group_name_H-M   'P 1'
#
loop_
_entity.id
_entity.type
_entity.pdbx_description
1 polymer ?
#
loop_
_entity_poly.entity_id
_entity_poly.type
_entity_poly.pdbx_seq_one_letter_code
_entity_poly.pdbx_strand_id
1 'polypeptide(L)'
;MSVFGVTAENAQNNEDIERHWAMKAFQHAEVYFNLISSVPSSKINLTKHDDELYTAFRADFKDLDINSIDEMKDFKTEEKKKQWRALIEKYEHLVEDFNFGTLLRNRAAEDYVTRIQFLFIEIARNKEGSNQSLYREGFKPVRTEEHEEMEKELEELKEKIVSQLK
;
A
#
# COMPACT_ATOMS: atom_id res chain seq x y z
N MET A 1 5.91 1.00 -17.35
CA MET A 1 6.31 -0.39 -17.66
C MET A 1 5.90 -1.25 -16.48
N SER A 2 5.10 -2.29 -16.71
CA SER A 2 4.74 -3.27 -15.67
C SER A 2 6.00 -3.97 -15.17
N VAL A 3 6.15 -4.07 -13.85
CA VAL A 3 7.40 -4.44 -13.14
C VAL A 3 7.98 -5.81 -13.57
N PHE A 4 7.24 -6.63 -14.31
CA PHE A 4 7.70 -7.98 -14.72
C PHE A 4 7.30 -8.42 -16.14
N GLY A 5 6.93 -7.52 -17.04
CA GLY A 5 6.51 -7.94 -18.40
C GLY A 5 5.28 -8.86 -18.43
N VAL A 6 4.54 -8.95 -17.32
CA VAL A 6 3.35 -9.77 -17.16
C VAL A 6 2.22 -9.15 -17.99
N THR A 7 1.84 -9.80 -19.09
CA THR A 7 0.60 -9.52 -19.81
C THR A 7 -0.57 -10.16 -19.06
N ALA A 8 -1.76 -9.55 -19.13
CA ALA A 8 -2.98 -10.02 -18.46
C ALA A 8 -3.31 -11.50 -18.79
N GLU A 9 -2.87 -11.96 -19.95
CA GLU A 9 -3.09 -13.32 -20.46
C GLU A 9 -2.23 -14.38 -19.73
N ASN A 10 -1.02 -14.03 -19.27
CA ASN A 10 -0.13 -14.93 -18.52
C ASN A 10 -0.33 -14.86 -16.99
N ALA A 11 -1.02 -13.82 -16.51
CA ALA A 11 -1.33 -13.62 -15.08
C ALA A 11 -2.53 -14.45 -14.60
N GLN A 12 -3.33 -15.00 -15.52
CA GLN A 12 -4.71 -15.37 -15.21
C GLN A 12 -4.88 -16.62 -14.32
N ASN A 13 -3.81 -17.35 -13.94
CA ASN A 13 -3.98 -18.50 -13.04
C ASN A 13 -2.68 -19.05 -12.40
N ASN A 14 -1.77 -18.19 -11.92
CA ASN A 14 -0.55 -18.66 -11.28
C ASN A 14 -0.59 -18.39 -9.76
N GLU A 15 -0.92 -19.43 -8.99
CA GLU A 15 -0.98 -19.42 -7.52
C GLU A 15 0.31 -18.85 -6.90
N ASP A 16 1.48 -19.09 -7.51
CA ASP A 16 2.75 -18.56 -7.02
C ASP A 16 2.81 -17.02 -7.12
N ILE A 17 2.23 -16.42 -8.17
CA ILE A 17 2.18 -14.95 -8.35
C ILE A 17 1.23 -14.33 -7.32
N GLU A 18 0.06 -14.93 -7.12
CA GLU A 18 -0.91 -14.46 -6.13
C GLU A 18 -0.34 -14.58 -4.71
N ARG A 19 0.33 -15.70 -4.40
CA ARG A 19 1.04 -15.91 -3.13
C ARG A 19 2.13 -14.85 -2.93
N HIS A 20 2.94 -14.57 -3.94
CA HIS A 20 3.98 -13.54 -3.87
C HIS A 20 3.39 -12.14 -3.60
N TRP A 21 2.29 -11.78 -4.27
CA TRP A 21 1.60 -10.50 -4.01
C TRP A 21 1.01 -10.43 -2.61
N ALA A 22 0.37 -11.50 -2.13
CA ALA A 22 -0.20 -11.56 -0.79
C ALA A 22 0.88 -11.41 0.30
N MET A 23 1.98 -12.17 0.18
CA MET A 23 3.11 -12.11 1.12
C MET A 23 3.75 -10.71 1.15
N LYS A 24 4.00 -10.11 -0.02
CA LYS A 24 4.62 -8.78 -0.08
C LYS A 24 3.68 -7.68 0.45
N ALA A 25 2.37 -7.79 0.21
CA ALA A 25 1.38 -6.86 0.75
C ALA A 25 1.26 -6.98 2.28
N PHE A 26 1.34 -8.20 2.81
CA PHE A 26 1.39 -8.47 4.25
C PHE A 26 2.64 -7.88 4.88
N GLN A 27 3.83 -8.17 4.34
CA GLN A 27 5.10 -7.62 4.82
C GLN A 27 5.09 -6.08 4.84
N HIS A 28 4.55 -5.46 3.78
CA HIS A 28 4.38 -4.00 3.73
C HIS A 28 3.48 -3.49 4.85
N ALA A 29 2.35 -4.15 5.11
CA ALA A 29 1.42 -3.78 6.17
C ALA A 29 2.05 -3.87 7.56
N GLU A 30 2.83 -4.92 7.82
CA GLU A 30 3.52 -5.13 9.09
C GLU A 30 4.61 -4.09 9.33
N VAL A 31 5.49 -3.88 8.34
CA VAL A 31 6.55 -2.85 8.41
C VAL A 31 5.93 -1.48 8.65
N TYR A 32 4.85 -1.17 7.95
CA TYR A 32 4.14 0.08 8.13
C TYR A 32 3.51 0.21 9.52
N PHE A 33 2.84 -0.84 10.02
CA PHE A 33 2.24 -0.85 11.35
C PHE A 33 3.30 -0.68 12.45
N ASN A 34 4.47 -1.27 12.27
CA ASN A 34 5.61 -1.11 13.17
C ASN A 34 6.14 0.34 13.18
N LEU A 35 6.23 0.99 12.01
CA LEU A 35 6.71 2.37 11.85
C LEU A 35 5.80 3.37 12.59
N ILE A 36 4.63 3.64 12.04
CA ILE A 36 3.39 3.42 12.74
C ILE A 36 3.33 3.62 14.27
N SER A 37 3.52 2.48 14.93
CA SER A 37 3.36 2.32 16.37
C SER A 37 4.59 2.78 17.16
N SER A 38 5.76 2.87 16.52
CA SER A 38 7.02 3.23 17.16
C SER A 38 7.40 4.71 17.01
N VAL A 39 6.85 5.41 16.02
CA VAL A 39 7.17 6.81 15.72
C VAL A 39 5.90 7.66 15.75
N PRO A 40 5.91 8.86 16.36
CA PRO A 40 4.77 9.77 16.30
C PRO A 40 4.42 10.14 14.86
N SER A 41 3.14 10.12 14.52
CA SER A 41 2.64 10.34 13.15
C SER A 41 3.15 11.63 12.50
N SER A 42 3.30 12.72 13.26
CA SER A 42 3.81 14.02 12.77
C SER A 42 5.29 14.01 12.36
N LYS A 43 6.04 12.95 12.68
CA LYS A 43 7.46 12.79 12.33
C LYS A 43 7.69 11.77 11.21
N ILE A 44 6.63 11.13 10.73
CA ILE A 44 6.71 10.11 9.68
C ILE A 44 6.49 10.78 8.32
N ASN A 45 7.49 10.64 7.44
CA ASN A 45 7.35 10.93 6.02
C ASN A 45 7.47 9.61 5.25
N LEU A 46 6.46 9.25 4.47
CA LEU A 46 6.43 8.01 3.69
C LEU A 46 7.17 8.15 2.36
N THR A 47 7.21 9.36 1.82
CA THR A 47 7.94 9.73 0.62
C THR A 47 8.63 11.09 0.81
N LYS A 48 9.45 11.48 -0.18
CA LYS A 48 10.02 12.84 -0.23
C LYS A 48 9.00 13.90 -0.66
N HIS A 49 7.81 13.49 -1.10
CA HIS A 49 6.80 14.33 -1.73
C HIS A 49 5.48 14.34 -0.95
N ASP A 50 5.50 14.02 0.35
CA ASP A 50 4.28 13.86 1.16
C ASP A 50 3.40 15.12 1.18
N ASP A 51 3.98 16.31 1.24
CA ASP A 51 3.22 17.57 1.19
C ASP A 51 2.51 17.78 -0.15
N GLU A 52 3.17 17.43 -1.25
CA GLU A 52 2.59 17.52 -2.59
C GLU A 52 1.46 16.50 -2.77
N LEU A 53 1.71 15.25 -2.39
CA LEU A 53 0.72 14.17 -2.44
C LEU A 53 -0.51 14.49 -1.59
N TYR A 54 -0.30 14.99 -0.37
CA TYR A 54 -1.39 15.40 0.52
C TYR A 54 -2.22 16.54 -0.09
N THR A 55 -1.56 17.56 -0.62
CA THR A 55 -2.24 18.73 -1.20
C THR A 55 -3.10 18.32 -2.40
N ALA A 56 -2.56 17.49 -3.30
CA ALA A 56 -3.30 16.99 -4.44
C ALA A 56 -4.45 16.07 -4.03
N PHE A 57 -4.21 15.16 -3.09
CA PHE A 57 -5.24 14.29 -2.55
C PHE A 57 -6.40 15.09 -1.96
N ARG A 58 -6.14 16.08 -1.10
CA ARG A 58 -7.20 16.92 -0.53
C ARG A 58 -7.80 17.91 -1.51
N ALA A 59 -7.15 18.22 -2.63
CA ALA A 59 -7.75 19.01 -3.71
C ALA A 59 -8.84 18.22 -4.45
N ASP A 60 -8.57 16.95 -4.75
CA ASP A 60 -9.50 16.04 -5.43
C ASP A 60 -10.53 15.43 -4.44
N PHE A 61 -10.10 14.97 -3.27
CA PHE A 61 -10.90 14.24 -2.27
C PHE A 61 -11.10 15.06 -0.98
N LYS A 62 -11.79 16.21 -1.11
CA LYS A 62 -12.07 17.12 0.03
C LYS A 62 -12.92 16.47 1.12
N ASP A 63 -13.99 15.80 0.72
CA ASP A 63 -15.01 15.24 1.62
C ASP A 63 -14.78 13.78 2.00
N LEU A 64 -13.69 13.16 1.53
CA LEU A 64 -13.38 11.77 1.87
C LEU A 64 -12.97 11.68 3.34
N ASP A 65 -13.69 10.85 4.11
CA ASP A 65 -13.32 10.55 5.48
C ASP A 65 -12.20 9.51 5.52
N ILE A 66 -11.01 9.98 5.89
CA ILE A 66 -9.81 9.14 5.98
C ILE A 66 -9.85 8.19 7.20
N ASN A 67 -10.71 8.43 8.19
CA ASN A 67 -10.86 7.56 9.35
C ASN A 67 -11.77 6.37 9.07
N SER A 68 -12.82 6.58 8.27
CA SER A 68 -13.80 5.56 7.89
C SER A 68 -13.99 5.54 6.38
N ILE A 69 -13.19 4.72 5.71
CA ILE A 69 -13.22 4.58 4.25
C ILE A 69 -14.14 3.41 3.89
N ASP A 70 -15.15 3.67 3.07
CA ASP A 70 -16.13 2.73 2.55
C ASP A 70 -15.72 2.25 1.15
N GLU A 71 -15.66 0.93 0.94
CA GLU A 71 -15.07 0.39 -0.28
C GLU A 71 -15.93 0.65 -1.50
N MET A 72 -17.21 0.34 -1.33
CA MET A 72 -18.17 0.37 -2.40
C MET A 72 -18.33 1.81 -2.85
N LYS A 73 -18.36 2.75 -1.90
CA LYS A 73 -18.56 4.17 -2.17
C LYS A 73 -17.28 4.85 -2.64
N ASP A 74 -16.15 4.65 -1.94
CA ASP A 74 -14.95 5.47 -2.13
C ASP A 74 -13.96 4.93 -3.17
N PHE A 75 -14.10 3.67 -3.59
CA PHE A 75 -13.24 3.07 -4.61
C PHE A 75 -13.99 2.40 -5.77
N LYS A 76 -15.11 1.72 -5.50
CA LYS A 76 -15.78 0.88 -6.52
C LYS A 76 -16.82 1.63 -7.36
N THR A 77 -17.25 2.84 -6.99
CA THR A 77 -18.13 3.67 -7.83
C THR A 77 -17.41 4.15 -9.09
N GLU A 78 -18.13 4.26 -10.21
CA GLU A 78 -17.54 4.68 -11.49
C GLU A 78 -16.93 6.10 -11.42
N GLU A 79 -17.55 7.00 -10.66
CA GLU A 79 -17.02 8.34 -10.42
C GLU A 79 -15.69 8.29 -9.65
N LYS A 80 -15.63 7.56 -8.53
CA LYS A 80 -14.41 7.45 -7.74
C LYS A 80 -13.30 6.72 -8.47
N LYS A 81 -13.62 5.67 -9.25
CA LYS A 81 -12.61 5.00 -10.10
C LYS A 81 -11.97 5.98 -11.08
N LYS A 82 -12.77 6.83 -11.75
CA LYS A 82 -12.24 7.85 -12.67
C LYS A 82 -11.40 8.89 -11.93
N GLN A 83 -11.87 9.34 -10.78
CA GLN A 83 -11.17 10.31 -9.96
C GLN A 83 -9.81 9.78 -9.46
N TRP A 84 -9.79 8.56 -8.91
CA TRP A 84 -8.56 7.88 -8.49
C TRP A 84 -7.61 7.69 -9.67
N ARG A 85 -8.07 7.25 -10.84
CA ARG A 85 -7.22 7.09 -12.03
C ARG A 85 -6.58 8.42 -12.44
N ALA A 86 -7.37 9.48 -12.55
CA ALA A 86 -6.89 10.81 -12.92
C ALA A 86 -5.89 11.38 -11.90
N LEU A 87 -6.07 11.08 -10.62
CA LEU A 87 -5.12 11.47 -9.58
C LEU A 87 -3.82 10.64 -9.68
N ILE A 88 -3.92 9.32 -9.81
CA ILE A 88 -2.78 8.39 -9.84
C ILE A 88 -1.87 8.66 -11.05
N GLU A 89 -2.44 8.90 -12.22
CA GLU A 89 -1.69 9.16 -13.47
C GLU A 89 -0.73 10.36 -13.34
N LYS A 90 -1.09 11.37 -12.53
CA LYS A 90 -0.21 12.53 -12.27
C LYS A 90 1.10 12.16 -11.55
N TYR A 91 1.12 11.02 -10.85
CA TYR A 91 2.18 10.63 -9.93
C TYR A 91 2.79 9.26 -10.27
N GLU A 92 2.42 8.64 -11.40
CA GLU A 92 2.93 7.33 -11.81
C GLU A 92 4.46 7.28 -11.92
N HIS A 93 5.08 8.40 -12.29
CA HIS A 93 6.53 8.53 -12.46
C HIS A 93 7.25 8.95 -11.17
N LEU A 94 6.49 9.42 -10.18
CA LEU A 94 7.05 9.93 -8.92
C LEU A 94 7.14 8.84 -7.86
N VAL A 95 6.21 7.88 -7.89
CA VAL A 95 6.14 6.78 -6.93
C VAL A 95 6.58 5.48 -7.58
N GLU A 96 7.72 4.95 -7.14
CA GLU A 96 8.18 3.63 -7.55
C GLU A 96 7.17 2.54 -7.13
N ASP A 97 6.91 1.59 -8.03
CA ASP A 97 5.92 0.53 -7.85
C ASP A 97 4.52 1.07 -7.46
N PHE A 98 4.08 2.20 -8.03
CA PHE A 98 2.81 2.84 -7.67
C PHE A 98 1.60 1.89 -7.73
N ASN A 99 1.62 0.94 -8.66
CA ASN A 99 0.55 -0.03 -8.91
C ASN A 99 0.67 -1.32 -8.09
N PHE A 100 1.67 -1.44 -7.22
CA PHE A 100 1.82 -2.59 -6.33
C PHE A 100 0.66 -2.67 -5.32
N GLY A 101 0.12 -3.87 -5.10
CA GLY A 101 -0.98 -4.10 -4.15
C GLY A 101 -0.51 -4.03 -2.70
N THR A 102 -1.20 -3.24 -1.88
CA THR A 102 -0.90 -3.01 -0.46
C THR A 102 -2.17 -3.15 0.37
N LEU A 103 -2.02 -3.43 1.66
CA LEU A 103 -3.14 -3.51 2.60
C LEU A 103 -3.34 -2.17 3.31
N LEU A 104 -4.61 -1.76 3.49
CA LEU A 104 -4.99 -0.53 4.18
C LEU A 104 -5.64 -0.82 5.53
N ARG A 105 -5.23 -0.08 6.57
CA ARG A 105 -5.67 -0.31 7.96
C ARG A 105 -7.07 0.25 8.19
N ASN A 106 -8.02 -0.65 8.04
CA ASN A 106 -9.47 -0.61 8.32
C ASN A 106 -10.14 -1.84 7.68
N ARG A 107 -9.39 -2.57 6.83
CA ARG A 107 -9.79 -3.82 6.20
C ARG A 107 -8.65 -4.82 6.28
N ALA A 108 -8.67 -5.66 7.30
CA ALA A 108 -7.84 -6.86 7.33
C ALA A 108 -8.44 -7.99 6.46
N ALA A 109 -9.62 -7.77 5.85
CA ALA A 109 -10.41 -8.86 5.31
C ALA A 109 -10.25 -9.08 3.79
N GLU A 110 -10.47 -8.11 2.89
CA GLU A 110 -10.90 -8.55 1.53
C GLU A 110 -10.43 -7.78 0.27
N ASP A 111 -9.70 -6.66 0.33
CA ASP A 111 -9.27 -5.97 -0.91
C ASP A 111 -7.92 -5.22 -0.79
N TYR A 112 -7.04 -5.42 -1.79
CA TYR A 112 -5.76 -4.71 -1.92
C TYR A 112 -5.99 -3.32 -2.55
N VAL A 113 -5.34 -2.28 -2.00
CA VAL A 113 -5.26 -0.95 -2.61
C VAL A 113 -3.90 -0.78 -3.27
N THR A 114 -3.79 0.04 -4.32
CA THR A 114 -2.47 0.30 -4.90
C THR A 114 -1.60 1.10 -3.93
N ARG A 115 -0.28 0.95 -4.01
CA ARG A 115 0.69 1.64 -3.16
C ARG A 115 0.47 3.14 -3.15
N ILE A 116 0.17 3.73 -4.30
CA ILE A 116 -0.10 5.17 -4.39
C ILE A 116 -1.40 5.58 -3.68
N GLN A 117 -2.46 4.77 -3.78
CA GLN A 117 -3.70 5.01 -3.02
C GLN A 117 -3.45 4.92 -1.52
N PHE A 118 -2.69 3.90 -1.11
CA PHE A 118 -2.23 3.76 0.27
C PHE A 118 -1.46 4.99 0.74
N LEU A 119 -0.50 5.49 -0.06
CA LEU A 119 0.28 6.68 0.28
C LEU A 119 -0.62 7.90 0.48
N PHE A 120 -1.53 8.19 -0.46
CA PHE A 120 -2.45 9.32 -0.32
C PHE A 120 -3.24 9.30 0.98
N ILE A 121 -3.80 8.13 1.32
CA ILE A 121 -4.64 7.95 2.50
C ILE A 121 -3.80 8.02 3.78
N GLU A 122 -2.70 7.30 3.84
CA GLU A 122 -1.87 7.21 5.05
C GLU A 122 -1.07 8.49 5.32
N ILE A 123 -0.65 9.22 4.29
CA ILE A 123 -0.07 10.56 4.45
C ILE A 123 -1.12 11.50 5.04
N ALA A 124 -2.36 11.47 4.55
CA ALA A 124 -3.44 12.26 5.12
C ALA A 124 -3.71 11.88 6.58
N ARG A 125 -3.77 10.59 6.91
CA ARG A 125 -3.92 10.10 8.30
C ARG A 125 -2.79 10.53 9.22
N ASN A 126 -1.56 10.62 8.71
CA ASN A 126 -0.42 11.12 9.48
C ASN A 126 -0.53 12.63 9.72
N LYS A 127 -0.79 13.42 8.66
CA LYS A 127 -0.86 14.88 8.73
C LYS A 127 -2.07 15.40 9.53
N GLU A 128 -3.19 14.68 9.47
CA GLU A 128 -4.41 15.04 10.19
C GLU A 128 -4.49 14.43 11.60
N GLY A 129 -3.50 13.62 11.98
CA GLY A 129 -3.38 13.08 13.33
C GLY A 129 -4.24 11.85 13.61
N SER A 130 -4.96 11.30 12.62
CA SER A 130 -5.70 10.03 12.76
C SER A 130 -4.81 8.89 13.27
N ASN A 131 -3.58 8.81 12.76
CA ASN A 131 -2.61 7.79 13.15
C ASN A 131 -1.94 8.05 14.51
N GLN A 132 -2.14 9.23 15.12
CA GLN A 132 -1.49 9.58 16.37
C GLN A 132 -1.90 8.66 17.53
N SER A 133 -3.14 8.16 17.51
CA SER A 133 -3.68 7.22 18.51
C SER A 133 -2.98 5.86 18.55
N LEU A 134 -2.26 5.52 17.48
CA LEU A 134 -1.63 4.21 17.31
C LEU A 134 -0.16 4.21 17.77
N TYR A 135 0.44 5.39 17.89
CA TYR A 135 1.75 5.54 18.50
C TYR A 135 1.74 5.10 19.96
N ARG A 136 2.69 4.25 20.34
CA ARG A 136 2.87 3.76 21.70
C ARG A 136 4.32 3.96 22.11
N GLU A 137 4.54 4.75 23.15
CA GLU A 137 5.88 4.96 23.68
C GLU A 137 6.50 3.63 24.13
N GLY A 138 7.74 3.37 23.71
CA GLY A 138 8.44 2.12 24.00
C GLY A 138 7.96 0.90 23.20
N PHE A 139 7.11 1.07 22.18
CA PHE A 139 6.76 -0.01 21.27
C PHE A 139 8.02 -0.56 20.60
N LYS A 140 8.18 -1.89 20.66
CA LYS A 140 9.25 -2.59 19.97
C LYS A 140 8.65 -3.30 18.77
N PRO A 141 9.15 -3.05 17.54
CA PRO A 141 8.70 -3.79 16.39
C PRO A 141 8.99 -5.28 16.61
N VAL A 142 8.00 -6.10 16.27
CA VAL A 142 8.16 -7.55 16.30
C VAL A 142 9.06 -7.92 15.12
N ARG A 143 10.21 -8.53 15.42
CA ARG A 143 11.07 -9.23 14.47
C ARG A 143 11.26 -10.64 15.02
N THR A 144 10.40 -11.55 14.60
CA THR A 144 10.44 -12.98 14.87
C THR A 144 11.20 -13.72 13.78
N GLU A 145 11.61 -14.95 14.11
CA GLU A 145 12.16 -15.92 13.14
C GLU A 145 11.21 -16.12 11.94
N GLU A 146 9.90 -16.05 12.18
CA GLU A 146 8.85 -16.13 11.15
C GLU A 146 8.98 -15.05 10.06
N HIS A 147 9.44 -13.83 10.40
CA HIS A 147 9.69 -12.81 9.38
C HIS A 147 10.89 -13.16 8.50
N GLU A 148 11.96 -13.71 9.10
CA GLU A 148 13.15 -14.13 8.35
C GLU A 148 12.84 -15.32 7.45
N GLU A 149 11.97 -16.23 7.90
CA GLU A 149 11.45 -17.34 7.09
C GLU A 149 10.59 -16.83 5.94
N MET A 150 9.63 -15.92 6.20
CA MET A 150 8.82 -15.32 5.14
C MET A 150 9.67 -14.57 4.10
N GLU A 151 10.73 -13.85 4.51
CA GLU A 151 11.62 -13.17 3.57
C GLU A 151 12.38 -14.15 2.66
N LYS A 152 12.79 -15.30 3.20
CA LYS A 152 13.39 -16.39 2.40
C LYS A 152 12.38 -17.00 1.44
N GLU A 153 11.19 -17.34 1.92
CA GLU A 153 10.10 -17.88 1.09
C GLU A 153 9.73 -16.92 -0.05
N LEU A 154 9.70 -15.61 0.23
CA LEU A 154 9.40 -14.58 -0.77
C LEU A 154 10.45 -14.53 -1.88
N GLU A 155 11.74 -14.65 -1.54
CA GLU A 155 12.83 -14.65 -2.51
C GLU A 155 12.84 -15.95 -3.34
N GLU A 156 12.61 -17.11 -2.72
CA GLU A 156 12.46 -18.39 -3.42
C GLU A 156 11.29 -18.38 -4.41
N LEU A 157 10.13 -17.86 -3.99
CA LEU A 157 8.96 -17.69 -4.87
C LEU A 157 9.27 -16.74 -6.03
N LYS A 158 9.98 -15.65 -5.77
CA LYS A 158 10.36 -14.68 -6.79
C LYS A 158 11.29 -15.30 -7.84
N GLU A 159 12.29 -16.09 -7.43
CA GLU A 159 13.15 -16.83 -8.36
C GLU A 159 12.34 -17.85 -9.19
N LYS A 160 11.41 -18.56 -8.55
CA LYS A 160 10.51 -19.52 -9.22
C LYS A 160 9.63 -18.85 -10.27
N ILE A 161 9.00 -17.71 -9.94
CA ILE A 161 8.17 -16.92 -10.88
C ILE A 161 9.00 -16.42 -12.06
N VAL A 162 10.19 -15.87 -11.80
CA VAL A 162 11.09 -15.38 -12.86
C VAL A 162 11.53 -16.53 -13.78
N SER A 163 11.72 -17.73 -13.25
CA SER A 163 12.04 -18.93 -14.03
C SER A 163 10.87 -19.40 -14.91
N GLN A 164 9.63 -19.32 -14.41
CA GLN A 164 8.42 -19.68 -15.15
C GLN A 164 8.06 -18.71 -16.28
N LEU A 165 8.50 -17.45 -16.18
CA LEU A 165 8.24 -16.38 -17.16
C LEU A 165 9.33 -16.25 -18.24
N LYS A 166 10.41 -17.03 -18.16
CA LYS A 166 11.50 -17.11 -19.16
C LYS A 166 11.28 -18.24 -20.15
#